data_AF-A0A9D2F7M0-F1
#
_entry.id   AF-A0A9D2F7M0-F1
#
_cell.length_a   1.000
_cell.length_b   1.000
_cell.length_c   1.000
_cell.angle_alpha   90.00
_cell.angle_beta   90.00
_cell.angle_gamma   90.00
#
_symmetry.space_group_name_H-M   'P 1'
#
loop_
_entity.id
_entity.type
_entity.pdbx_description
1 polymer ?
#
loop_
_entity_poly.entity_id
_entity_poly.type
_entity_poly.pdbx_seq_one_letter_code
_entity_poly.pdbx_strand_id
1 'polypeptide(L)'
;MTNMNNPFDPNFGKVPKIYLGRQKIVEDIVQSLESGTGPYQTSMIYGMRGVGKTSLLADITSTLEQKSNWLVIYLAMTNDLLATLIQSIYQEANNTIKKALDRIVGVKFSAFGFELEVHVSNPQSTYQVLLEEMLKVLKKHHQSLLIAIDEVKETPEIVNLASIYQIMVLKKYS
;
A
#
# COMPACT_ATOMS: atom_id res chain seq x y z
N MET A 1 24.78 4.97 20.68
CA MET A 1 23.65 4.63 19.80
C MET A 1 24.22 4.43 18.41
N THR A 2 24.29 3.20 17.93
CA THR A 2 24.93 2.84 16.66
C THR A 2 24.03 3.26 15.50
N ASN A 3 24.46 4.24 14.71
CA ASN A 3 23.87 4.57 13.41
C ASN A 3 23.98 3.33 12.51
N MET A 4 22.84 2.66 12.25
CA MET A 4 22.74 1.71 11.15
C MET A 4 22.75 2.51 9.83
N ASN A 5 23.92 2.58 9.18
CA ASN A 5 24.00 3.06 7.80
C ASN A 5 23.36 1.99 6.90
N ASN A 6 22.28 2.35 6.20
CA ASN A 6 21.72 1.53 5.14
C ASN A 6 22.74 1.47 3.97
N PRO A 7 23.28 0.29 3.62
CA PRO A 7 24.29 0.16 2.58
C PRO A 7 23.75 0.33 1.15
N PHE A 8 22.43 0.49 0.99
CA PHE A 8 21.76 0.80 -0.28
C PHE A 8 21.29 2.25 -0.36
N ASP A 9 21.87 3.15 0.43
CA ASP A 9 21.68 4.60 0.30
C ASP A 9 22.68 5.15 -0.73
N PRO A 10 22.32 5.26 -2.04
CA PRO A 10 23.10 6.09 -2.93
C PRO A 10 23.01 7.50 -2.34
N ASN A 11 24.12 8.22 -2.17
CA ASN A 11 24.14 9.57 -1.56
C ASN A 11 23.31 10.68 -2.30
N PHE A 12 22.26 10.32 -3.05
CA PHE A 12 21.11 11.10 -3.50
C PHE A 12 19.88 10.77 -2.65
N GLY A 13 19.55 11.57 -1.63
CA GLY A 13 18.28 11.36 -0.91
C GLY A 13 18.21 11.71 0.56
N LYS A 14 19.23 12.35 1.17
CA LYS A 14 19.02 12.94 2.50
C LYS A 14 17.83 13.89 2.42
N VAL A 15 16.75 13.56 3.13
CA VAL A 15 15.63 14.46 3.39
C VAL A 15 16.24 15.79 3.81
N PRO A 16 16.01 16.89 3.07
CA PRO A 16 16.54 18.18 3.46
C PRO A 16 16.13 18.44 4.90
N LYS A 17 17.12 18.61 5.80
CA LYS A 17 16.87 18.65 7.26
C LYS A 17 15.81 19.68 7.66
N ILE A 18 15.55 20.68 6.81
CA ILE A 18 14.46 21.63 6.97
C ILE A 18 13.93 21.98 5.58
N TYR A 19 12.73 21.52 5.25
CA TYR A 19 11.94 22.04 4.12
C TYR A 19 10.73 22.76 4.72
N LEU A 20 10.81 24.09 4.82
CA LEU A 20 9.76 24.93 5.41
C LEU A 20 8.43 24.65 4.68
N GLY A 21 7.40 24.25 5.44
CA GLY A 21 6.06 23.95 4.92
C GLY A 21 5.80 22.49 4.53
N ARG A 22 6.82 21.62 4.40
CA ARG A 22 6.61 20.19 4.09
C ARG A 22 5.88 19.46 5.21
N GLN A 23 6.26 19.74 6.45
CA GLN A 23 5.65 19.11 7.62
C GLN A 23 4.13 19.32 7.65
N LYS A 24 3.68 20.54 7.33
CA LYS A 24 2.26 20.84 7.23
C LYS A 24 1.56 20.07 6.10
N ILE A 25 2.20 19.94 4.93
CA ILE A 25 1.65 19.14 3.82
C ILE A 25 1.49 17.67 4.23
N VAL A 26 2.51 17.10 4.89
CA VAL A 26 2.46 15.73 5.40
C VAL A 26 1.34 15.57 6.42
N GLU A 27 1.24 16.49 7.38
CA GLU A 27 0.18 16.50 8.40
C GLU A 27 -1.22 16.59 7.78
N ASP A 28 -1.44 17.52 6.84
CA ASP A 28 -2.74 17.69 6.17
C ASP A 28 -3.15 16.43 5.40
N ILE A 29 -2.22 15.80 4.68
CA ILE A 29 -2.46 14.55 3.95
C ILE A 29 -2.78 13.41 4.92
N VAL A 30 -1.96 13.23 5.96
CA VAL A 30 -2.14 12.17 6.96
C VAL A 30 -3.49 12.32 7.67
N GLN A 31 -3.85 13.53 8.12
CA GLN A 31 -5.14 13.79 8.75
C GLN A 31 -6.31 13.47 7.82
N SER A 32 -6.21 13.83 6.54
CA SER A 32 -7.26 13.48 5.58
C SER A 32 -7.36 11.98 5.32
N LEU A 33 -6.24 11.27 5.25
CA LEU A 33 -6.23 9.81 5.08
C LEU A 33 -6.88 9.13 6.30
N GLU A 34 -6.58 9.60 7.50
CA GLU A 34 -7.17 9.09 8.75
C GLU A 34 -8.64 9.38 8.91
N SER A 35 -9.11 10.54 8.43
CA SER A 35 -10.53 10.89 8.51
C SER A 35 -11.42 9.90 7.74
N GLY A 36 -10.87 9.15 6.78
CA GLY A 36 -11.63 8.23 5.94
C GLY A 36 -12.68 8.92 5.05
N THR A 37 -12.78 10.25 5.10
CA THR A 37 -13.74 11.06 4.33
C THR A 37 -13.02 12.31 3.87
N GLY A 38 -12.39 12.26 2.70
CA GLY A 38 -11.62 13.41 2.22
C GLY A 38 -11.08 13.21 0.79
N PRO A 39 -10.64 14.30 0.14
CA PRO A 39 -10.23 14.28 -1.26
C PRO A 39 -8.91 13.51 -1.49
N TYR A 40 -8.13 13.25 -0.44
CA TYR A 40 -6.79 12.67 -0.55
C TYR A 40 -6.73 11.13 -0.48
N GLN A 41 -7.88 10.44 -0.43
CA GLN A 41 -7.94 8.96 -0.47
C GLN A 41 -7.25 8.35 -1.69
N THR A 42 -7.20 9.10 -2.79
CA THR A 42 -6.33 8.84 -3.93
C THR A 42 -5.59 10.13 -4.25
N SER A 43 -4.26 10.09 -4.26
CA SER A 43 -3.43 11.25 -4.50
C SER A 43 -2.32 10.93 -5.50
N MET A 44 -2.07 11.84 -6.44
CA MET A 44 -0.94 11.77 -7.37
C MET A 44 0.03 12.91 -7.05
N ILE A 45 1.27 12.58 -6.69
CA ILE A 45 2.32 13.55 -6.42
C ILE A 45 3.11 13.78 -7.72
N TYR A 46 3.00 14.97 -8.31
CA TYR A 46 3.69 15.33 -9.56
C TYR A 46 4.53 16.61 -9.41
N GLY A 47 5.45 16.83 -10.34
CA GLY A 47 6.39 17.96 -10.31
C GLY A 47 7.74 17.63 -10.94
N MET A 48 8.59 18.65 -11.11
CA MET A 48 9.91 18.52 -11.76
C MET A 48 10.81 17.50 -11.05
N ARG A 49 11.84 17.00 -11.75
CA ARG A 49 12.85 16.13 -11.12
C ARG A 49 13.58 16.90 -10.02
N GLY A 50 13.85 16.24 -8.88
CA GLY A 50 14.61 16.84 -7.77
C GLY A 50 13.78 17.66 -6.77
N VAL A 51 12.47 17.85 -6.97
CA VAL A 51 11.62 18.62 -6.03
C VAL A 51 11.21 17.85 -4.76
N GLY A 52 11.69 16.61 -4.59
CA GLY A 52 11.45 15.82 -3.37
C GLY A 52 10.13 15.04 -3.35
N LYS A 53 9.57 14.64 -4.50
CA LYS A 53 8.34 13.82 -4.58
C LYS A 53 8.46 12.49 -3.83
N THR A 54 9.52 11.73 -4.13
CA THR A 54 9.83 10.46 -3.43
C THR A 54 10.04 10.69 -1.95
N SER A 55 10.74 11.77 -1.56
CA SER A 55 10.90 12.12 -0.14
C SER A 55 9.56 12.46 0.52
N LEU A 56 8.65 13.16 -0.16
CA LEU A 56 7.32 13.46 0.37
C LEU A 56 6.49 12.18 0.56
N LEU A 57 6.51 11.26 -0.41
CA LEU A 57 5.87 9.95 -0.28
C LEU A 57 6.45 9.17 0.92
N ALA A 58 7.77 9.20 1.08
CA ALA A 58 8.48 8.60 2.23
C ALA A 58 8.08 9.23 3.57
N ASP A 59 7.95 10.55 3.64
CA ASP A 59 7.55 11.26 4.86
C ASP A 59 6.10 10.90 5.27
N ILE A 60 5.17 10.81 4.31
CA ILE A 60 3.75 10.45 4.55
C ILE A 60 3.62 9.01 5.06
N THR A 61 4.22 8.07 4.33
CA THR A 61 4.19 6.64 4.66
C THR A 61 4.87 6.35 5.99
N SER A 62 6.06 6.91 6.26
CA SER A 62 6.77 6.72 7.53
C SER A 62 5.96 7.24 8.72
N THR A 63 5.21 8.33 8.53
CA THR A 63 4.29 8.85 9.55
C THR A 63 3.14 7.88 9.83
N LEU A 64 2.60 7.22 8.80
CA LEU A 64 1.51 6.26 8.94
C LEU A 64 1.98 4.90 9.45
N GLU A 65 3.18 4.44 9.08
CA GLU A 65 3.80 3.21 9.59
C GLU A 65 3.99 3.21 11.10
N GLN A 66 4.15 4.39 11.71
CA GLN A 66 4.22 4.54 13.17
C GLN A 66 2.89 4.29 13.89
N LYS A 67 1.77 4.18 13.14
CA LYS A 67 0.43 4.00 13.68
C LYS A 67 0.01 2.55 13.57
N SER A 68 -0.32 1.93 14.70
CA SER A 68 -0.62 0.48 14.77
C SER A 68 -1.82 0.04 13.93
N ASN A 69 -2.74 0.95 13.64
CA ASN A 69 -3.94 0.70 12.83
C ASN A 69 -3.70 0.89 11.32
N TRP A 70 -2.48 1.19 10.88
CA TRP A 70 -2.14 1.35 9.47
C TRP A 70 -1.24 0.23 8.99
N LEU A 71 -1.59 -0.33 7.83
CA LEU A 71 -0.78 -1.24 7.05
C LEU A 71 -0.34 -0.46 5.81
N VAL A 72 0.96 -0.17 5.70
CA VAL A 72 1.51 0.60 4.58
C VAL A 72 2.25 -0.34 3.65
N ILE A 73 1.80 -0.44 2.40
CA ILE A 73 2.38 -1.31 1.39
C ILE A 73 3.01 -0.46 0.29
N TYR A 74 4.32 -0.60 0.15
CA TYR A 74 5.09 -0.05 -0.96
C TYR A 74 5.14 -1.04 -2.12
N LEU A 75 4.69 -0.60 -3.30
CA LEU A 75 4.79 -1.38 -4.53
C LEU A 75 5.76 -0.73 -5.51
N ALA A 76 6.63 -1.56 -6.06
CA ALA A 76 7.35 -1.23 -7.28
C ALA A 76 6.47 -1.51 -8.50
N MET A 77 6.68 -0.78 -9.58
CA MET A 77 6.05 -1.04 -10.87
C MET A 77 6.58 -2.37 -11.45
N THR A 78 5.81 -3.45 -11.28
CA THR A 78 6.11 -4.80 -11.80
C THR A 78 4.92 -5.34 -12.60
N ASN A 79 5.16 -6.39 -13.41
CA ASN A 79 4.12 -7.03 -14.22
C ASN A 79 3.06 -7.79 -13.38
N ASP A 80 3.35 -8.06 -12.10
CA ASP A 80 2.50 -8.83 -11.18
C ASP A 80 2.02 -7.98 -10.00
N LEU A 81 1.69 -6.71 -10.26
CA LEU A 81 1.40 -5.70 -9.23
C LEU A 81 0.32 -6.16 -8.21
N LEU A 82 -0.77 -6.79 -8.67
CA LEU A 82 -1.84 -7.27 -7.80
C LEU A 82 -1.43 -8.47 -6.94
N ALA A 83 -0.73 -9.45 -7.52
CA ALA A 83 -0.23 -10.58 -6.77
C ALA A 83 0.80 -10.12 -5.72
N THR A 84 1.66 -9.17 -6.11
CA THR A 84 2.61 -8.52 -5.21
C THR A 84 1.88 -7.81 -4.06
N LEU A 85 0.83 -7.03 -4.35
CA LEU A 85 0.01 -6.38 -3.33
C LEU A 85 -0.62 -7.38 -2.35
N ILE A 86 -1.27 -8.43 -2.87
CA ILE A 86 -1.90 -9.49 -2.05
C ILE A 86 -0.85 -10.12 -1.12
N GLN A 87 0.31 -10.49 -1.67
CA GLN A 87 1.38 -11.08 -0.89
C GLN A 87 1.91 -10.10 0.17
N SER A 88 2.12 -8.84 -0.18
CA SER A 88 2.62 -7.83 0.75
C SER A 88 1.63 -7.53 1.87
N ILE A 89 0.33 -7.46 1.60
CA ILE A 89 -0.69 -7.32 2.65
C ILE A 89 -0.58 -8.46 3.66
N TYR A 90 -0.45 -9.71 3.18
CA TYR A 90 -0.29 -10.85 4.08
C TYR A 90 1.02 -10.76 4.88
N GLN A 91 2.14 -10.42 4.24
CA GLN A 91 3.44 -10.39 4.90
C GLN A 91 3.57 -9.32 5.98
N GLU A 92 3.07 -8.12 5.69
CA GLU A 92 3.16 -6.97 6.60
C GLU A 92 2.08 -6.99 7.69
N ALA A 93 1.04 -7.84 7.54
CA ALA A 93 0.01 -7.99 8.54
C ALA A 93 0.55 -8.58 9.86
N ASN A 94 -0.03 -8.13 10.98
CA ASN A 94 0.26 -8.71 12.29
C ASN A 94 -0.31 -10.14 12.41
N ASN A 95 0.12 -10.88 13.44
CA ASN A 95 -0.26 -12.28 13.65
C ASN A 95 -1.78 -12.51 13.76
N THR A 96 -2.53 -11.54 14.29
CA THR A 96 -3.99 -11.64 14.43
C THR A 96 -4.66 -11.57 13.06
N ILE A 97 -4.23 -10.63 12.22
CA ILE A 97 -4.74 -10.47 10.86
C ILE A 97 -4.30 -11.65 9.99
N LYS A 98 -3.02 -12.08 10.05
CA LYS A 98 -2.53 -13.26 9.32
C LYS A 98 -3.39 -14.49 9.58
N LYS A 99 -3.67 -14.81 10.86
CA LYS A 99 -4.56 -15.92 11.24
C LYS A 99 -5.98 -15.79 10.69
N ALA A 100 -6.48 -14.57 10.47
CA ALA A 100 -7.78 -14.35 9.86
C ALA A 100 -7.72 -14.49 8.32
N LEU A 101 -6.62 -14.04 7.70
CA LEU A 101 -6.35 -14.25 6.26
C LEU A 101 -6.17 -15.73 5.92
N ASP A 102 -5.53 -16.52 6.78
CA ASP A 102 -5.36 -17.98 6.64
C ASP A 102 -6.70 -18.75 6.63
N ARG A 103 -7.80 -18.10 7.01
CA ARG A 103 -9.15 -18.69 6.98
C ARG A 103 -9.90 -18.39 5.70
N ILE A 104 -9.32 -17.61 4.78
CA ILE A 104 -9.90 -17.39 3.45
C ILE A 104 -9.86 -18.73 2.72
N VAL A 105 -11.04 -19.27 2.39
CA VAL A 105 -11.19 -20.60 1.80
C VAL A 105 -10.54 -20.64 0.42
N GLY A 106 -9.78 -21.70 0.14
CA GLY A 106 -9.15 -21.93 -1.16
C GLY A 106 -7.88 -21.12 -1.40
N VAL A 107 -7.30 -20.51 -0.35
CA VAL A 107 -6.04 -19.77 -0.42
C VAL A 107 -5.09 -20.26 0.66
N LYS A 108 -3.83 -20.52 0.28
CA LYS A 108 -2.75 -20.82 1.22
C LYS A 108 -1.66 -19.78 1.09
N PHE A 109 -1.40 -19.03 2.16
CA PHE A 109 -0.31 -18.08 2.20
C PHE A 109 0.98 -18.72 2.72
N SER A 110 2.11 -18.28 2.20
CA SER A 110 3.44 -18.73 2.60
C SER A 110 4.44 -17.58 2.61
N ALA A 111 5.66 -17.86 3.06
CA ALA A 111 6.75 -16.89 3.02
C ALA A 111 7.11 -16.43 1.58
N PHE A 112 6.84 -17.28 0.57
CA PHE A 112 7.28 -17.08 -0.80
C PHE A 112 6.17 -16.63 -1.77
N GLY A 113 4.94 -16.51 -1.29
CA GLY A 113 3.78 -16.32 -2.16
C GLY A 113 2.52 -16.93 -1.56
N PHE A 114 1.48 -16.96 -2.37
CA PHE A 114 0.23 -17.63 -2.05
C PHE A 114 -0.17 -18.59 -3.18
N GLU A 115 -0.87 -19.66 -2.79
CA GLU A 115 -1.41 -20.66 -3.70
C GLU A 115 -2.94 -20.62 -3.65
N LEU A 116 -3.56 -20.74 -4.83
CA LEU A 116 -5.01 -20.80 -4.98
C LEU A 116 -5.42 -22.25 -5.28
N GLU A 117 -6.24 -22.83 -4.41
CA GLU A 117 -6.69 -24.23 -4.53
C GLU A 117 -7.83 -24.40 -5.55
N VAL A 118 -8.43 -23.29 -6.00
CA VAL A 118 -9.52 -23.28 -6.99
C VAL A 118 -8.91 -23.15 -8.39
N HIS A 119 -9.46 -23.89 -9.37
CA HIS A 119 -9.08 -23.72 -10.77
C HIS A 119 -9.32 -22.27 -11.23
N VAL A 120 -8.22 -21.53 -11.38
CA VAL A 120 -8.22 -20.14 -11.83
C VAL A 120 -8.52 -20.11 -13.33
N SER A 121 -9.78 -19.93 -13.68
CA SER A 121 -10.20 -19.71 -15.07
C SER A 121 -9.93 -18.28 -15.55
N ASN A 122 -9.91 -17.31 -14.62
CA ASN A 122 -9.53 -15.93 -14.87
C ASN A 122 -8.74 -15.36 -13.66
N PRO A 123 -7.42 -15.15 -13.78
CA PRO A 123 -6.57 -14.65 -12.70
C PRO A 123 -6.99 -13.27 -12.18
N GLN A 124 -7.42 -12.35 -13.05
CA GLN A 124 -7.77 -10.99 -12.64
C GLN A 124 -8.99 -10.97 -11.72
N SER A 125 -10.07 -11.69 -12.08
CA SER A 125 -11.25 -11.79 -11.22
C SER A 125 -10.94 -12.52 -9.92
N THR A 126 -10.02 -13.49 -9.95
CA THR A 126 -9.63 -14.25 -8.76
C THR A 126 -8.84 -13.38 -7.77
N TYR A 127 -7.88 -12.58 -8.25
CA TYR A 127 -7.14 -11.63 -7.41
C TYR A 127 -8.03 -10.52 -6.89
N GLN A 128 -9.01 -10.04 -7.68
CA GLN A 128 -10.00 -9.10 -7.19
C GLN A 128 -10.79 -9.69 -6.01
N VAL A 129 -11.34 -10.91 -6.15
CA VAL A 129 -12.12 -11.56 -5.08
C VAL A 129 -11.25 -11.77 -3.84
N LEU A 130 -10.02 -12.23 -4.01
CA LEU A 130 -9.10 -12.41 -2.89
C LEU A 130 -8.82 -11.08 -2.19
N LEU A 131 -8.45 -10.03 -2.93
CA LEU A 131 -8.19 -8.72 -2.35
C LEU A 131 -9.43 -8.16 -1.63
N GLU A 132 -10.64 -8.36 -2.16
CA GLU A 132 -11.88 -8.00 -1.47
C GLU A 132 -12.05 -8.75 -0.13
N GLU A 133 -11.79 -10.06 -0.06
CA GLU A 133 -11.84 -10.81 1.20
C GLU A 133 -10.77 -10.34 2.19
N MET A 134 -9.57 -10.05 1.73
CA MET A 134 -8.51 -9.48 2.57
C MET A 134 -8.92 -8.12 3.15
N LEU A 135 -9.51 -7.23 2.34
CA LEU A 135 -10.00 -5.94 2.80
C LEU A 135 -11.13 -6.07 3.83
N LYS A 136 -12.03 -7.06 3.70
CA LYS A 136 -13.03 -7.36 4.74
C LYS A 136 -12.39 -7.76 6.06
N VAL A 137 -11.33 -8.58 6.01
CA VAL A 137 -10.55 -8.94 7.19
C VAL A 137 -9.92 -7.69 7.82
N LEU A 138 -9.21 -6.87 7.04
CA LEU A 138 -8.60 -5.64 7.53
C LEU A 138 -9.64 -4.71 8.18
N LYS A 139 -10.78 -4.49 7.51
CA LYS A 139 -11.89 -3.68 8.03
C LYS A 139 -12.44 -4.20 9.36
N LYS A 140 -12.67 -5.51 9.47
CA LYS A 140 -13.13 -6.16 10.72
C LYS A 140 -12.16 -5.97 11.88
N HIS A 141 -10.87 -5.84 11.58
CA HIS A 141 -9.80 -5.62 12.55
C HIS A 141 -9.43 -4.14 12.73
N HIS A 142 -10.19 -3.21 12.15
CA HIS A 142 -9.92 -1.76 12.18
C HIS A 142 -8.51 -1.41 11.66
N GLN A 143 -8.01 -2.18 10.69
CA GLN A 143 -6.73 -1.93 10.02
C GLN A 143 -6.99 -1.17 8.71
N SER A 144 -6.45 0.04 8.60
CA SER A 144 -6.40 0.82 7.36
C SER A 144 -5.26 0.35 6.47
N LEU A 145 -5.43 0.41 5.15
CA LEU A 145 -4.41 0.06 4.16
C LEU A 145 -4.02 1.31 3.36
N LEU A 146 -2.73 1.64 3.31
CA LEU A 146 -2.17 2.58 2.34
C LEU A 146 -1.37 1.81 1.30
N ILE A 147 -1.64 2.07 0.02
CA ILE A 147 -0.83 1.57 -1.09
C ILE A 147 -0.02 2.75 -1.64
N ALA A 148 1.29 2.67 -1.54
CA ALA A 148 2.23 3.67 -2.05
C ALA A 148 2.98 3.11 -3.26
N ILE A 149 3.00 3.87 -4.36
CA ILE A 149 3.69 3.49 -5.60
C ILE A 149 4.50 4.70 -6.05
N ASP A 150 5.82 4.52 -6.18
CA ASP A 150 6.69 5.55 -6.78
C ASP A 150 6.87 5.30 -8.28
N GLU A 151 7.22 6.36 -9.01
CA GLU A 151 7.47 6.33 -10.46
C GLU A 151 6.37 5.64 -11.29
N VAL A 152 5.10 5.86 -10.93
CA VAL A 152 3.94 5.31 -11.64
C VAL A 152 3.98 5.68 -13.12
N LYS A 153 3.74 4.68 -13.98
CA LYS A 153 3.60 4.82 -15.43
C LYS A 153 2.28 4.21 -15.88
N GLU A 154 1.77 4.66 -17.02
CA GLU A 154 0.62 4.03 -17.64
C GLU A 154 1.01 2.64 -18.15
N THR A 155 0.63 1.61 -17.39
CA THR A 155 0.80 0.20 -17.75
C THR A 155 -0.50 -0.56 -17.54
N PRO A 156 -0.73 -1.69 -18.22
CA PRO A 156 -1.91 -2.52 -18.00
C PRO A 156 -2.14 -2.91 -16.53
N GLU A 157 -1.06 -3.11 -15.77
CA GLU A 157 -1.10 -3.49 -14.35
C GLU A 157 -1.64 -2.37 -13.47
N ILE A 158 -1.22 -1.12 -13.70
CA ILE A 158 -1.77 0.04 -12.99
C ILE A 158 -3.22 0.29 -13.38
N VAL A 159 -3.56 0.16 -14.66
CA VAL A 159 -4.96 0.29 -15.14
C VAL A 159 -5.85 -0.76 -14.47
N ASN A 160 -5.36 -1.99 -14.34
CA ASN A 160 -6.07 -3.07 -13.68
C ASN A 160 -6.23 -2.80 -12.17
N LEU A 161 -5.15 -2.40 -11.48
CA LEU A 161 -5.20 -2.02 -10.07
C LEU A 161 -6.20 -0.87 -9.83
N ALA A 162 -6.17 0.17 -10.65
CA ALA A 162 -7.09 1.31 -10.57
C ALA A 162 -8.56 0.88 -10.80
N SER A 163 -8.81 -0.03 -11.74
CA SER A 163 -10.15 -0.56 -12.00
C SER A 163 -10.70 -1.32 -10.79
N ILE A 164 -9.89 -2.18 -10.17
CA ILE A 164 -10.26 -2.93 -8.96
C ILE A 164 -10.48 -1.96 -7.78
N TYR A 165 -9.59 -0.99 -7.60
CA TYR A 165 -9.71 0.04 -6.58
C TYR A 165 -11.04 0.81 -6.71
N GLN A 166 -11.44 1.20 -7.92
CA GLN A 166 -12.71 1.89 -8.14
C GLN A 166 -13.91 1.05 -7.68
N ILE A 167 -13.90 -0.27 -7.95
CA ILE A 167 -14.93 -1.19 -7.47
C ILE A 167 -14.95 -1.25 -5.94
N MET A 168 -13.77 -1.24 -5.30
CA MET A 168 -13.66 -1.29 -3.83
C MET A 168 -14.19 -0.03 -3.15
N VAL A 169 -13.93 1.15 -3.74
CA VAL A 169 -14.50 2.43 -3.28
C VAL A 169 -16.03 2.40 -3.38
N LEU A 170 -16.59 1.91 -4.49
CA LEU A 170 -18.04 1.79 -4.67
C LEU A 170 -18.69 0.86 -3.63
N LYS A 171 -18.01 -0.23 -3.27
CA LYS A 171 -18.47 -1.21 -2.26
C LYS A 171 -18.29 -0.72 -0.81
N LYS A 172 -17.72 0.46 -0.58
CA LYS A 172 -17.49 1.07 0.75
C LYS A 172 -16.65 0.18 1.69
N TYR A 173 -15.55 -0.37 1.18
CA TYR A 173 -14.53 -1.00 2.02
C TYR A 173 -13.63 0.00 2.75
N SER A 174 -13.82 1.31 2.52
CA SER A 174 -13.27 2.42 3.27
C SER A 174 -13.74 2.48 4.72
#